data_AF-A0A512JRA5-F1
#
_entry.id   AF-A0A512JRA5-F1
#
_cell.length_a   1.000
_cell.length_b   1.000
_cell.length_c   1.000
_cell.angle_alpha   90.00
_cell.angle_beta   90.00
_cell.angle_gamma   90.00
#
_symmetry.space_group_name_H-M   'P 1'
#
loop_
_entity.id
_entity.type
_entity.pdbx_description
1 polymer ?
#
loop_
_entity_poly.entity_id
_entity_poly.type
_entity_poly.pdbx_seq_one_letter_code
_entity_poly.pdbx_strand_id
1 'polypeptide(L)'
;MFDGFITMKPRCEACGLDYSFADPADGPAFFIMMTMAFPVTAFGIWLELAYDPPLWVHAVVTLPLLLLACVPIIRPMKGLFIASQYIHKAEEGRFAVPKAPVVGPTTRD
;
A
#
# COMPACT_ATOMS: atom_id res chain seq x y z
N MET A 1 -1.09 10.43 -11.19
CA MET A 1 -1.40 9.62 -9.99
C MET A 1 -0.14 9.27 -9.18
N PHE A 2 0.91 8.69 -9.79
CA PHE A 2 2.17 8.37 -9.09
C PHE A 2 3.32 9.34 -9.46
N ASP A 3 4.16 9.70 -8.48
CA ASP A 3 5.38 10.51 -8.62
C ASP A 3 6.63 9.67 -8.32
N GLY A 4 6.94 8.70 -9.18
CA GLY A 4 8.05 7.77 -8.97
C GLY A 4 7.60 6.31 -8.86
N PHE A 5 8.31 5.54 -8.01
CA PHE A 5 8.07 4.09 -7.90
C PHE A 5 6.88 3.75 -7.01
N ILE A 6 6.78 4.40 -5.85
CA ILE A 6 5.73 4.15 -4.84
C ILE A 6 5.02 5.45 -4.43
N THR A 7 5.65 6.61 -4.62
CA THR A 7 5.13 7.90 -4.18
C THR A 7 3.91 8.32 -4.99
N MET A 8 2.89 8.87 -4.32
CA MET A 8 1.70 9.43 -4.95
C MET A 8 1.90 10.92 -5.20
N LYS A 9 1.41 11.42 -6.33
CA LYS A 9 1.26 12.87 -6.50
C LYS A 9 0.16 13.37 -5.57
N PRO A 10 0.25 14.59 -5.02
CA PRO A 10 -0.79 15.16 -4.17
C PRO A 10 -2.08 15.46 -4.97
N ARG A 11 -1.98 15.70 -6.28
CA ARG A 11 -3.11 15.98 -7.15
C ARG A 11 -3.05 15.21 -8.46
N CYS A 12 -4.23 14.85 -8.98
CA CYS A 12 -4.35 14.30 -10.32
C CYS A 12 -4.14 15.39 -11.38
N GLU A 13 -3.28 15.15 -12.36
CA GLU A 13 -2.99 16.11 -13.45
C GLU A 13 -4.11 16.19 -14.48
N ALA A 14 -4.92 15.13 -14.61
CA ALA A 14 -6.01 15.07 -15.60
C ALA A 14 -7.35 15.62 -15.07
N CYS A 15 -7.65 15.43 -13.78
CA CYS A 15 -8.95 15.83 -13.20
C CYS A 15 -8.83 16.72 -11.95
N GLY A 16 -7.63 17.05 -11.48
CA GLY A 16 -7.42 17.93 -10.31
C GLY A 16 -7.80 17.32 -8.95
N LEU A 17 -8.18 16.04 -8.91
CA LEU A 17 -8.57 15.34 -7.69
C LEU A 17 -7.42 15.34 -6.67
N ASP A 18 -7.70 15.82 -5.46
CA ASP A 18 -6.78 15.80 -4.31
C ASP A 18 -6.76 14.39 -3.72
N TYR A 19 -5.60 13.74 -3.66
CA TYR A 19 -5.46 12.38 -3.14
C TYR A 19 -5.31 12.30 -1.62
N SER A 20 -5.45 13.40 -0.87
CA SER A 20 -5.31 13.42 0.60
C SER A 20 -6.36 12.61 1.36
N PHE A 21 -7.47 12.22 0.69
CA PHE A 21 -8.49 11.34 1.27
C PHE A 21 -8.08 9.86 1.32
N ALA A 22 -7.08 9.46 0.53
CA ALA A 22 -6.69 8.06 0.41
C ALA A 22 -5.45 7.81 1.28
N ASP A 23 -5.63 7.10 2.39
CA ASP A 23 -4.52 6.45 3.10
C ASP A 23 -4.46 4.97 2.69
N PRO A 24 -3.63 4.59 1.70
CA PRO A 24 -3.53 3.21 1.24
C PRO A 24 -2.76 2.30 2.21
N ALA A 25 -2.63 2.66 3.50
CA ALA A 25 -1.75 2.00 4.46
C ALA A 25 -2.02 0.49 4.60
N ASP A 26 -0.94 -0.28 4.44
CA ASP A 26 -0.73 -1.73 4.63
C ASP A 26 -1.62 -2.75 3.89
N GLY A 27 -2.79 -2.38 3.39
CA GLY A 27 -3.66 -3.28 2.61
C GLY A 27 -2.92 -3.95 1.43
N PRO A 28 -2.27 -3.18 0.54
CA PRO A 28 -1.60 -3.76 -0.63
C PRO A 28 -0.49 -4.76 -0.27
N ALA A 29 0.28 -4.50 0.78
CA ALA A 29 1.40 -5.35 1.17
C ALA A 29 0.92 -6.71 1.71
N PHE A 30 -0.13 -6.70 2.54
CA PHE A 30 -0.70 -7.93 3.08
C PHE A 30 -1.20 -8.89 1.98
N PHE A 31 -1.93 -8.37 1.00
CA PHE A 31 -2.42 -9.17 -0.12
C PHE A 31 -1.28 -9.73 -0.96
N ILE A 32 -0.22 -8.96 -1.20
CA ILE A 32 0.94 -9.44 -1.95
C ILE A 32 1.64 -10.57 -1.20
N MET A 33 1.89 -10.39 0.09
CA MET A 33 2.55 -11.41 0.91
C MET A 33 1.76 -12.72 0.97
N MET A 34 0.44 -12.66 1.22
CA MET A 34 -0.38 -13.87 1.32
C MET A 34 -0.46 -14.63 -0.02
N THR A 35 -0.52 -13.90 -1.15
CA THR A 35 -0.68 -14.52 -2.47
C THR A 35 0.64 -15.02 -3.04
N MET A 36 1.74 -14.29 -2.83
CA MET A 36 3.06 -14.60 -3.43
C MET A 36 3.97 -15.43 -2.52
N ALA A 37 3.75 -15.46 -1.20
CA ALA A 37 4.56 -16.31 -0.31
C ALA A 37 4.41 -17.80 -0.65
N PHE A 38 3.20 -18.26 -0.99
CA PHE A 38 2.95 -19.66 -1.35
C PHE A 38 3.76 -20.13 -2.57
N PRO A 39 3.63 -19.52 -3.76
CA PRO A 39 4.37 -19.98 -4.94
C PRO A 39 5.88 -19.83 -4.78
N VAL A 40 6.36 -18.75 -4.15
CA VAL A 40 7.80 -18.52 -3.94
C VAL A 40 8.39 -19.54 -2.97
N THR A 41 7.70 -19.84 -1.86
CA THR A 41 8.16 -20.83 -0.89
C THR A 41 8.09 -22.24 -1.46
N ALA A 42 7.02 -22.58 -2.19
CA ALA A 42 6.90 -23.87 -2.88
C ALA A 42 8.05 -24.08 -3.89
N PHE A 43 8.40 -23.05 -4.65
CA PHE A 43 9.55 -23.09 -5.56
C PHE A 43 10.88 -23.25 -4.80
N GLY A 44 11.07 -22.54 -3.69
CA GLY A 44 12.28 -22.67 -2.86
C GLY A 44 12.46 -24.09 -2.29
N ILE A 45 11.38 -24.68 -1.77
CA ILE A 45 11.38 -26.07 -1.29
C ILE A 45 11.67 -27.05 -2.42
N TRP A 46 11.06 -26.85 -3.59
CA TRP A 46 11.32 -27.70 -4.76
C TRP A 46 12.79 -27.61 -5.20
N LEU A 47 13.37 -26.41 -5.21
CA LEU A 47 14.78 -26.19 -5.54
C LEU A 47 15.72 -26.94 -4.58
N GLU A 48 15.41 -26.91 -3.28
CA GLU A 48 16.17 -27.63 -2.25
C GLU A 48 16.09 -29.15 -2.48
N LEU A 49 14.89 -29.69 -2.64
CA LEU A 49 14.66 -31.14 -2.79
C LEU A 49 15.23 -31.71 -4.10
N ALA A 50 15.29 -30.92 -5.17
CA ALA A 50 15.70 -31.39 -6.48
C ALA A 50 17.22 -31.31 -6.72
N TYR A 51 17.91 -30.34 -6.09
CA TYR A 51 19.29 -30.01 -6.46
C TYR A 51 20.27 -29.90 -5.28
N ASP A 52 19.82 -30.03 -4.02
CA ASP A 52 20.63 -29.79 -2.80
C ASP A 52 21.62 -28.60 -2.95
N PRO A 53 21.13 -27.42 -3.41
CA PRO A 53 22.02 -26.36 -3.80
C PRO A 53 22.62 -25.66 -2.56
N PRO A 54 23.88 -25.20 -2.64
CA PRO A 54 24.48 -24.45 -1.55
C PRO A 54 23.73 -23.13 -1.28
N LEU A 55 23.75 -22.66 -0.03
CA LEU A 55 22.96 -21.51 0.45
C LEU A 55 23.08 -20.23 -0.40
N TRP A 56 24.21 -20.01 -1.07
CA TRP A 56 24.40 -18.86 -1.95
C TRP A 56 23.56 -18.94 -3.22
N VAL A 57 23.34 -20.14 -3.78
CA VAL A 57 22.46 -20.35 -4.95
C VAL A 57 21.03 -20.05 -4.55
N HIS A 58 20.61 -20.49 -3.36
CA HIS A 58 19.31 -20.12 -2.81
C HIS A 58 19.15 -18.61 -2.72
N ALA A 59 20.12 -17.91 -2.13
CA ALA A 59 20.06 -16.45 -2.03
C ALA A 59 20.02 -15.77 -3.42
N VAL A 60 20.77 -16.27 -4.40
CA VAL A 60 20.83 -15.67 -5.74
C VAL A 60 19.62 -16.03 -6.62
N VAL A 61 18.90 -17.12 -6.34
CA VAL A 61 17.74 -17.54 -7.15
C VAL A 61 16.42 -17.14 -6.48
N THR A 62 16.24 -17.53 -5.22
CA THR A 62 14.96 -17.34 -4.51
C THR A 62 14.71 -15.88 -4.15
N LEU A 63 15.75 -15.11 -3.83
CA LEU A 63 15.62 -13.70 -3.46
C LEU A 63 15.20 -12.81 -4.64
N PRO A 64 15.85 -12.86 -5.82
CA PRO A 64 15.35 -12.11 -6.97
C PRO A 64 13.99 -12.63 -7.46
N LEU A 65 13.70 -13.92 -7.34
CA LEU A 65 12.35 -14.43 -7.63
C LEU A 65 11.29 -13.80 -6.72
N LEU A 66 11.57 -13.72 -5.41
CA LEU A 66 10.69 -13.04 -4.44
C LEU A 66 10.51 -11.57 -4.79
N LEU A 67 11.59 -10.86 -5.10
CA LEU A 67 11.53 -9.44 -5.48
C LEU A 67 10.72 -9.25 -6.77
N LEU A 68 10.97 -10.07 -7.80
CA LEU A 68 10.22 -10.01 -9.06
C LEU A 68 8.75 -10.42 -8.90
N ALA A 69 8.43 -11.27 -7.95
CA ALA A 69 7.05 -11.63 -7.65
C ALA A 69 6.30 -10.48 -6.95
N CYS A 70 6.94 -9.83 -5.97
CA CYS A 70 6.27 -8.82 -5.14
C CYS A 70 6.29 -7.41 -5.77
N VAL A 71 7.45 -6.95 -6.24
CA VAL A 71 7.69 -5.56 -6.68
C VAL A 71 6.75 -5.06 -7.79
N PRO A 72 6.53 -5.78 -8.90
CA PRO A 72 5.67 -5.29 -9.97
C PRO A 72 4.19 -5.24 -9.57
N ILE A 73 3.78 -6.03 -8.57
CA ILE A 73 2.39 -6.11 -8.12
C ILE A 73 2.03 -4.99 -7.14
N ILE A 74 3.01 -4.42 -6.42
CA ILE A 74 2.79 -3.30 -5.50
C ILE A 74 2.12 -2.11 -6.20
N ARG A 75 2.55 -1.79 -7.42
CA ARG A 75 2.06 -0.63 -8.17
C ARG A 75 0.59 -0.73 -8.59
N PRO A 76 0.14 -1.80 -9.29
CA PRO A 76 -1.28 -1.95 -9.65
C PRO A 76 -2.15 -2.13 -8.42
N MET A 77 -1.68 -2.86 -7.39
CA MET A 77 -2.44 -3.05 -6.15
C MET A 77 -2.71 -1.71 -5.47
N LYS A 78 -1.70 -0.86 -5.32
CA LYS A 78 -1.87 0.49 -4.75
C LYS A 78 -2.90 1.30 -5.53
N GLY A 79 -2.83 1.29 -6.88
CA GLY A 79 -3.80 1.98 -7.73
C GLY A 79 -5.23 1.47 -7.58
N LEU A 80 -5.41 0.15 -7.49
CA LEU A 80 -6.71 -0.49 -7.31
C LEU A 80 -7.36 -0.11 -5.97
N PHE A 81 -6.58 -0.08 -4.89
CA PHE A 81 -7.05 0.32 -3.56
C PHE A 81 -7.48 1.79 -3.55
N ILE A 82 -6.73 2.68 -4.17
CA ILE A 82 -7.13 4.10 -4.22
C ILE A 82 -8.41 4.29 -5.05
N ALA A 83 -8.55 3.55 -6.17
CA ALA A 83 -9.77 3.58 -6.98
C ALA A 83 -10.97 3.05 -6.19
N SER A 84 -10.79 2.00 -5.38
CA SER A 84 -11.87 1.47 -4.55
C SER A 84 -12.27 2.43 -3.44
N GLN A 85 -11.32 3.10 -2.77
CA GLN A 85 -11.62 4.15 -1.79
C GLN A 85 -12.38 5.32 -2.42
N TYR A 86 -12.00 5.72 -3.65
CA TYR A 86 -12.68 6.79 -4.38
C TYR A 86 -14.13 6.42 -4.76
N ILE A 87 -14.37 5.21 -5.23
CA ILE A 87 -15.71 4.75 -5.63
C ILE A 87 -16.62 4.56 -4.40
N HIS A 88 -16.09 3.99 -3.31
CA HIS A 88 -16.87 3.67 -2.12
C HIS A 88 -16.98 4.84 -1.13
N LYS A 89 -16.36 6.00 -1.42
CA LYS A 89 -16.29 7.16 -0.52
C LYS A 89 -15.89 6.78 0.89
N ALA A 90 -14.92 5.87 1.01
CA ALA A 90 -14.38 5.42 2.27
C ALA A 90 -13.41 6.49 2.78
N GLU A 91 -13.96 7.60 3.26
CA GLU A 91 -13.23 8.59 4.04
C GLU A 91 -13.19 8.14 5.51
N GLU A 92 -12.10 8.43 6.22
CA GLU A 92 -12.03 8.18 7.66
C GLU A 92 -13.19 8.90 8.36
N GLY A 93 -13.94 8.17 9.18
CA GLY A 93 -15.06 8.70 9.93
C GLY A 93 -14.61 9.81 10.88
N ARG A 94 -14.85 11.06 10.50
CA ARG A 94 -14.58 12.20 11.37
C ARG A 94 -15.69 12.31 12.41
N PHE A 95 -15.35 12.05 13.68
CA PHE A 95 -16.23 12.41 14.78
C PHE A 95 -16.37 13.93 14.83
N ALA A 96 -17.60 14.43 14.79
CA ALA A 96 -17.87 15.85 15.01
C ALA A 96 -17.41 16.20 16.43
N VAL A 97 -16.28 16.89 16.55
CA VAL A 97 -15.93 17.56 17.81
C VAL A 97 -16.98 18.66 18.00
N PRO A 98 -17.80 18.60 19.07
CA PRO A 98 -18.77 19.65 19.32
C PRO A 98 -18.04 20.99 19.36
N LYS A 99 -18.46 21.94 18.52
CA LYS A 99 -17.87 23.28 18.48
C LYS A 99 -18.01 23.86 19.89
N ALA A 100 -16.89 24.09 20.58
CA ALA A 100 -16.93 24.77 21.88
C ALA A 100 -17.68 26.09 21.69
N PRO A 101 -18.63 26.44 22.58
CA PRO A 101 -19.35 27.69 22.46
C PRO A 101 -18.33 28.83 22.45
N VAL A 102 -18.45 29.71 21.46
CA VAL A 102 -17.66 30.93 21.37
C VAL A 102 -18.01 31.76 22.59
N VAL A 103 -17.18 31.69 23.63
CA VAL A 103 -17.27 32.60 24.77
C VAL A 103 -16.83 33.96 24.25
N GLY A 104 -17.82 34.83 24.01
CA GLY A 104 -17.57 36.23 23.67
C GLY A 104 -16.77 36.93 24.78
N PRO A 105 -16.00 37.97 24.46
CA PRO A 105 -15.17 38.66 25.44
C PRO A 105 -16.03 39.22 26.57
N THR A 106 -15.77 38.77 27.79
CA THR A 106 -16.31 39.35 29.01
C THR A 106 -15.75 40.75 29.17
N THR A 107 -16.53 41.77 28.82
CA THR A 107 -16.27 43.15 29.24
C THR A 107 -16.41 43.20 30.77
N ARG A 108 -15.28 43.29 31.46
CA ARG A 108 -15.21 43.85 32.82
C ARG A 108 -14.87 45.33 32.66
N ASP A 109 -15.84 46.15 33.05
CA ASP A 109 -15.79 47.53 33.58
C ASP A 109 -14.73 48.49 33.01
#